data_AF-A0A5B9E7M8-F1
#
_entry.id   AF-A0A5B9E7M8-F1
#
_cell.length_a   1.000
_cell.length_b   1.000
_cell.length_c   1.000
_cell.angle_alpha   90.00
_cell.angle_beta   90.00
_cell.angle_gamma   90.00
#
_symmetry.space_group_name_H-M   'P 1'
#
loop_
_entity.id
_entity.type
_entity.pdbx_description
1 polymer ?
#
loop_
_entity_poly.entity_id
_entity_poly.type
_entity_poly.pdbx_seq_one_letter_code
_entity_poly.pdbx_strand_id
1 'polypeptide(L)'
;MTPTIWAAVGAVGAALAAALIARSVKISEFRQAWINELRADISEFISKSHEWIDLYLNFNAENNNEKKAALAPALDRIKYDALHVLRRIELRFKPDDLEGNVLLLTLRDLLNPAKLTPDSQYPSWRRLADDTTVKARHLLKEEWEVTKNPFRSARKFGFRG
;
A
#
# COMPACT_ATOMS: atom_id res chain seq x y z
N MET A 1 -15.28 -7.21 -57.72
CA MET A 1 -15.05 -6.15 -56.69
C MET A 1 -15.33 -6.62 -55.26
N THR A 2 -15.50 -7.92 -54.99
CA THR A 2 -15.86 -8.46 -53.67
C THR A 2 -14.68 -8.82 -52.74
N PRO A 3 -13.53 -9.36 -53.20
CA PRO A 3 -12.49 -9.82 -52.28
C PRO A 3 -11.74 -8.68 -51.58
N THR A 4 -11.62 -7.52 -52.22
CA THR A 4 -10.97 -6.33 -51.65
C THR A 4 -11.78 -5.72 -50.49
N ILE A 5 -13.11 -5.74 -50.56
CA ILE A 5 -13.99 -5.24 -49.49
C ILE A 5 -13.89 -6.16 -48.26
N TRP A 6 -13.92 -7.48 -48.45
CA TRP A 6 -13.77 -8.44 -47.35
C TRP A 6 -12.38 -8.35 -46.70
N ALA A 7 -11.32 -8.16 -47.50
CA ALA A 7 -9.97 -7.93 -46.98
C ALA A 7 -9.89 -6.62 -46.17
N ALA A 8 -10.53 -5.54 -46.64
CA ALA A 8 -10.56 -4.26 -45.93
C ALA A 8 -11.32 -4.35 -44.60
N VAL A 9 -12.50 -4.98 -44.57
CA VAL A 9 -13.27 -5.20 -43.34
C VAL A 9 -12.48 -6.09 -42.35
N GLY A 10 -11.84 -7.15 -42.84
CA GLY A 10 -10.98 -8.00 -42.03
C GLY A 10 -9.79 -7.24 -41.42
N ALA A 11 -9.13 -6.40 -42.21
CA ALA A 11 -8.02 -5.57 -41.74
C ALA A 11 -8.46 -4.56 -40.67
N VAL A 12 -9.59 -3.89 -40.86
CA VAL A 12 -10.16 -2.95 -39.87
C VAL A 12 -10.53 -3.67 -38.57
N GLY A 13 -11.17 -4.85 -38.67
CA GLY A 13 -11.51 -5.66 -37.50
C GLY A 13 -10.27 -6.11 -36.72
N ALA A 14 -9.23 -6.58 -37.41
CA ALA A 14 -7.96 -6.97 -36.80
C ALA A 14 -7.26 -5.78 -36.11
N ALA A 15 -7.26 -4.60 -36.76
CA ALA A 15 -6.67 -3.40 -36.18
C ALA A 15 -7.40 -2.96 -34.90
N LEU A 16 -8.74 -3.00 -34.89
CA LEU A 16 -9.54 -2.69 -33.69
C LEU A 16 -9.24 -3.68 -32.55
N ALA A 17 -9.19 -4.98 -32.85
CA ALA A 17 -8.86 -6.00 -31.86
C ALA A 17 -7.46 -5.79 -31.28
N ALA A 18 -6.47 -5.52 -32.13
CA ALA A 18 -5.11 -5.22 -31.71
C ALA A 18 -5.05 -3.98 -30.80
N ALA A 19 -5.78 -2.92 -31.12
CA ALA A 19 -5.84 -1.70 -30.31
C ALA A 19 -6.47 -1.96 -28.92
N LEU A 20 -7.53 -2.76 -28.85
CA LEU A 20 -8.18 -3.13 -27.58
C LEU A 20 -7.25 -3.98 -26.70
N ILE A 21 -6.53 -4.94 -27.29
CA ILE A 21 -5.53 -5.76 -26.60
C ILE A 21 -4.38 -4.89 -26.11
N ALA A 22 -3.83 -4.02 -26.95
CA ALA A 22 -2.74 -3.13 -26.57
C ALA A 22 -3.13 -2.22 -25.39
N ARG A 23 -4.36 -1.69 -25.40
CA ARG A 23 -4.90 -0.90 -24.28
C ARG A 23 -5.00 -1.73 -22.99
N SER A 24 -5.51 -2.96 -23.06
CA SER A 24 -5.70 -3.79 -21.86
C SER A 24 -4.35 -4.21 -21.26
N VAL A 25 -3.38 -4.59 -22.10
CA VAL A 25 -2.00 -4.87 -21.69
C VAL A 25 -1.40 -3.65 -21.00
N LYS A 26 -1.55 -2.46 -21.60
CA LYS A 26 -0.96 -1.25 -21.03
C LYS A 26 -1.56 -0.88 -19.66
N ILE A 27 -2.86 -1.05 -19.49
CA ILE A 27 -3.53 -0.85 -18.20
C ILE A 27 -3.01 -1.86 -17.15
N SER A 28 -2.82 -3.13 -17.54
CA SER A 28 -2.27 -4.15 -16.64
C SER A 28 -0.85 -3.80 -16.20
N GLU A 29 0.00 -3.31 -17.11
CA GLU A 29 1.36 -2.83 -16.79
C GLU A 29 1.33 -1.70 -15.76
N PHE A 30 0.49 -0.67 -15.98
CA PHE A 30 0.36 0.44 -15.04
C PHE A 30 -0.16 -0.01 -13.67
N ARG A 31 -1.13 -0.93 -13.62
CA ARG A 31 -1.63 -1.50 -12.36
C ARG A 31 -0.54 -2.29 -11.64
N GLN A 32 0.22 -3.11 -12.35
CA GLN A 32 1.31 -3.88 -11.76
C GLN A 32 2.40 -2.95 -11.19
N ALA A 33 2.75 -1.87 -11.91
CA ALA A 33 3.69 -0.86 -11.43
C ALA A 33 3.17 -0.20 -10.14
N TRP A 34 1.91 0.24 -10.13
CA TRP A 34 1.26 0.83 -8.96
C TRP A 34 1.25 -0.14 -7.74
N ILE A 35 0.92 -1.42 -7.93
CA ILE A 35 0.96 -2.44 -6.87
C ILE A 35 2.39 -2.61 -6.32
N ASN A 36 3.39 -2.65 -7.21
CA ASN A 36 4.78 -2.83 -6.81
C ASN A 36 5.31 -1.64 -6.00
N GLU A 37 5.00 -0.41 -6.43
CA GLU A 37 5.35 0.80 -5.68
C GLU A 37 4.65 0.86 -4.33
N LEU A 38 3.35 0.53 -4.27
CA LEU A 38 2.61 0.47 -3.01
C LEU A 38 3.23 -0.54 -2.05
N ARG A 39 3.61 -1.73 -2.55
CA ARG A 39 4.31 -2.74 -1.75
C ARG A 39 5.65 -2.23 -1.21
N ALA A 40 6.43 -1.54 -2.05
CA ALA A 40 7.71 -0.96 -1.66
C ALA A 40 7.52 0.10 -0.56
N ASP A 41 6.58 1.03 -0.74
CA ASP A 41 6.30 2.09 0.22
C ASP A 41 5.79 1.52 1.56
N ILE A 42 4.90 0.51 1.54
CA ILE A 42 4.46 -0.17 2.78
C ILE A 42 5.64 -0.81 3.51
N SER A 43 6.52 -1.51 2.78
CA SER A 43 7.70 -2.14 3.37
C SER A 43 8.65 -1.11 3.98
N GLU A 44 8.89 0.00 3.29
CA GLU A 44 9.72 1.10 3.76
C GLU A 44 9.12 1.73 5.02
N PHE A 45 7.82 1.99 5.03
CA PHE A 45 7.10 2.54 6.19
C PHE A 45 7.23 1.63 7.42
N ILE A 46 7.00 0.32 7.26
CA ILE A 46 7.11 -0.65 8.36
C ILE A 46 8.55 -0.70 8.88
N SER A 47 9.55 -0.67 8.00
CA SER A 47 10.96 -0.63 8.39
C SER A 47 11.27 0.62 9.22
N LYS A 48 10.84 1.80 8.76
CA LYS A 48 11.04 3.06 9.49
C LYS A 48 10.28 3.09 10.82
N SER A 49 9.11 2.48 10.88
CA SER A 49 8.35 2.31 12.11
C SER A 49 9.07 1.39 13.10
N HIS A 50 9.80 0.38 12.61
CA HIS A 50 10.64 -0.50 13.43
C HIS A 50 11.82 0.27 14.03
N GLU A 51 12.56 1.00 13.19
CA GLU A 51 13.65 1.87 13.65
C GLU A 51 13.14 2.89 14.69
N TRP A 52 11.95 3.44 14.45
CA TRP A 52 11.32 4.40 15.34
C TRP A 52 10.95 3.79 16.69
N ILE A 53 10.32 2.60 16.73
CA ILE A 53 9.93 1.99 18.01
C ILE A 53 11.14 1.62 18.84
N ASP A 54 12.20 1.08 18.22
CA ASP A 54 13.43 0.71 18.94
C ASP A 54 14.05 1.93 19.61
N LEU A 55 14.14 3.03 18.87
CA LEU A 55 14.67 4.28 19.41
C LEU A 55 13.72 4.92 20.43
N TYR A 56 12.40 4.83 20.23
CA TYR A 56 11.38 5.33 21.15
C TYR A 56 11.47 4.64 22.52
N LEU A 57 11.65 3.31 22.53
CA LEU A 57 11.79 2.54 23.76
C LEU A 57 13.09 2.90 24.49
N ASN A 58 14.21 3.02 23.75
CA ASN A 58 15.49 3.47 24.31
C ASN A 58 15.38 4.89 24.88
N PHE A 59 14.73 5.80 24.15
CA PHE A 59 14.49 7.16 24.59
C PHE A 59 13.70 7.19 25.90
N ASN A 60 12.66 6.38 26.05
CA ASN A 60 11.85 6.38 27.27
C ASN A 60 12.52 5.68 28.47
N ALA A 61 13.34 4.66 28.21
CA ALA A 61 14.09 3.95 29.25
C ALA A 61 15.30 4.76 29.77
N GLU A 62 15.79 5.73 29.01
CA GLU A 62 16.92 6.57 29.40
C GLU A 62 16.53 7.55 30.53
N ASN A 63 17.31 7.58 31.61
CA ASN A 63 17.05 8.46 32.76
C ASN A 63 17.94 9.71 32.75
N ASN A 64 19.00 9.71 31.95
CA ASN A 64 19.88 10.86 31.78
C ASN A 64 19.32 11.83 30.73
N ASN A 65 19.07 13.08 31.16
CA ASN A 65 18.51 14.13 30.30
C ASN A 65 19.40 14.51 29.11
N GLU A 66 20.73 14.51 29.27
CA GLU A 66 21.66 14.83 28.17
C GLU A 66 21.62 13.75 27.09
N LYS A 67 21.59 12.48 27.50
CA LYS A 67 21.45 11.35 26.56
C LYS A 67 20.09 11.36 25.87
N LYS A 68 19.01 11.65 26.60
CA LYS A 68 17.67 11.86 26.01
C LYS A 68 17.69 12.97 24.96
N ALA A 69 18.29 14.12 25.29
CA ALA A 69 18.40 15.25 24.37
C ALA A 69 19.19 14.88 23.09
N ALA A 70 20.19 14.01 23.20
CA ALA A 70 20.95 13.51 22.05
C ALA A 70 20.15 12.55 21.15
N LEU A 71 19.21 11.77 21.73
CA LEU A 71 18.37 10.81 20.98
C LEU A 71 17.17 11.48 20.30
N ALA A 72 16.65 12.59 20.87
CA ALA A 72 15.43 13.25 20.39
C ALA A 72 15.46 13.63 18.89
N PRO A 73 16.54 14.25 18.35
CA PRO A 73 16.59 14.61 16.93
C PRO A 73 16.49 13.40 16.00
N ALA A 74 17.13 12.28 16.37
CA ALA A 74 17.06 11.05 15.59
C ALA A 74 15.65 10.43 15.63
N LEU A 75 15.01 10.46 16.81
CA LEU A 75 13.64 9.97 16.98
C LEU A 75 12.65 10.74 16.11
N ASP A 76 12.74 12.07 16.12
CA ASP A 76 11.90 12.95 15.30
C ASP A 76 12.16 12.78 13.82
N ARG A 77 13.43 12.64 13.42
CA ARG A 77 13.83 12.43 12.02
C ARG A 77 13.23 11.15 11.46
N ILE A 78 13.39 10.02 12.16
CA ILE A 78 12.86 8.73 11.71
C ILE A 78 11.32 8.78 11.64
N LYS A 79 10.67 9.40 12.63
CA LYS A 79 9.21 9.59 12.61
C LYS A 79 8.76 10.41 11.41
N TYR A 80 9.46 11.51 11.11
CA TYR A 80 9.17 12.34 9.95
C TYR A 80 9.33 11.56 8.64
N ASP A 81 10.41 10.80 8.50
CA ASP A 81 10.65 9.99 7.30
C ASP A 81 9.56 8.91 7.12
N ALA A 82 9.14 8.25 8.21
CA ALA A 82 8.01 7.34 8.20
C ALA A 82 6.71 8.04 7.76
N LEU A 83 6.40 9.22 8.33
CA LEU A 83 5.21 9.98 7.96
C LEU A 83 5.22 10.43 6.50
N HIS A 84 6.39 10.76 5.94
CA HIS A 84 6.52 11.10 4.53
C HIS A 84 6.15 9.92 3.63
N VAL A 85 6.62 8.71 3.95
CA VAL A 85 6.23 7.48 3.23
C VAL A 85 4.74 7.21 3.40
N LEU A 86 4.18 7.40 4.61
CA LEU A 86 2.74 7.25 4.84
C LEU A 86 1.91 8.18 3.95
N ARG A 87 2.32 9.45 3.77
CA ARG A 87 1.60 10.37 2.87
C ARG A 87 1.61 9.88 1.42
N ARG A 88 2.71 9.29 0.95
CA ARG A 88 2.78 8.68 -0.38
C ARG A 88 1.78 7.52 -0.50
N ILE A 89 1.67 6.67 0.53
CA ILE A 89 0.69 5.57 0.57
C ILE A 89 -0.74 6.13 0.56
N GLU A 90 -1.05 7.11 1.40
CA GLU A 90 -2.36 7.74 1.50
C GLU A 90 -2.87 8.30 0.17
N LEU A 91 -2.00 8.98 -0.59
CA LEU A 91 -2.34 9.59 -1.88
C LEU A 91 -2.70 8.57 -2.98
N ARG A 92 -2.43 7.29 -2.77
CA ARG A 92 -2.78 6.22 -3.72
C ARG A 92 -4.19 5.68 -3.52
N PHE A 93 -4.81 5.97 -2.38
CA PHE A 93 -6.17 5.53 -2.07
C PHE A 93 -7.15 6.69 -2.22
N LYS A 94 -8.38 6.35 -2.60
CA LYS A 94 -9.46 7.34 -2.59
C LYS A 94 -9.94 7.54 -1.16
N PRO A 95 -10.46 8.73 -0.80
CA PRO A 95 -10.97 8.98 0.55
C PRO A 95 -12.06 8.01 1.00
N ASP A 96 -12.85 7.45 0.08
CA ASP A 96 -13.94 6.50 0.33
C ASP A 96 -13.55 5.01 0.18
N ASP A 97 -12.25 4.73 -0.03
CA ASP A 97 -11.75 3.35 -0.10
C ASP A 97 -11.69 2.72 1.30
N LEU A 98 -12.68 1.90 1.63
CA LEU A 98 -12.79 1.25 2.93
C LEU A 98 -11.57 0.37 3.26
N GLU A 99 -11.12 -0.45 2.31
CA GLU A 99 -10.03 -1.41 2.54
C GLU A 99 -8.69 -0.67 2.67
N GLY A 100 -8.46 0.33 1.81
CA GLY A 100 -7.33 1.24 1.91
C GLY A 100 -7.31 1.99 3.24
N ASN A 101 -8.44 2.56 3.67
CA ASN A 101 -8.56 3.28 4.93
C ASN A 101 -8.31 2.40 6.15
N VAL A 102 -8.75 1.13 6.13
CA VAL A 102 -8.44 0.16 7.20
C VAL A 102 -6.93 -0.08 7.30
N LEU A 103 -6.24 -0.26 6.17
CA LEU A 103 -4.78 -0.40 6.16
C LEU A 103 -4.10 0.88 6.70
N LEU A 104 -4.53 2.05 6.25
CA LEU A 104 -3.99 3.35 6.69
C LEU A 104 -4.12 3.56 8.21
N LEU A 105 -5.23 3.12 8.81
CA LEU A 105 -5.39 3.15 10.26
C LEU A 105 -4.34 2.27 10.96
N THR A 106 -4.13 1.05 10.48
CA THR A 106 -3.13 0.14 11.08
C THR A 106 -1.70 0.63 10.91
N LEU A 107 -1.38 1.26 9.78
CA LEU A 107 -0.07 1.90 9.57
C LEU A 107 0.16 3.04 10.56
N ARG A 108 -0.85 3.91 10.78
CA ARG A 108 -0.76 5.00 11.76
C ARG A 108 -0.57 4.48 13.19
N ASP A 109 -1.21 3.37 13.52
CA ASP A 109 -1.07 2.73 14.84
C ASP A 109 0.37 2.28 15.13
N LEU A 110 1.21 2.01 14.12
CA LEU A 110 2.63 1.66 14.32
C LEU A 110 3.49 2.80 14.85
N LEU A 111 3.04 4.05 14.67
CA LEU A 111 3.71 5.27 15.18
C LEU A 111 2.96 5.88 16.37
N ASN A 112 2.02 5.15 16.96
CA ASN A 112 1.17 5.63 18.05
C ASN A 112 1.52 4.93 19.37
N PRO A 113 2.24 5.60 20.30
CA PRO A 113 2.58 5.01 21.59
C PRO A 113 1.38 4.57 22.44
N ALA A 114 0.21 5.19 22.24
CA ALA A 114 -1.00 4.83 22.99
C ALA A 114 -1.53 3.43 22.66
N LYS A 115 -1.02 2.79 21.59
CA LYS A 115 -1.35 1.42 21.20
C LYS A 115 -0.45 0.38 21.87
N LEU A 116 0.58 0.81 22.58
CA LEU A 116 1.52 -0.08 23.25
C LEU A 116 0.97 -0.53 24.60
N THR A 117 1.20 -1.80 24.93
CA THR A 117 0.87 -2.34 26.25
C THR A 117 2.00 -1.98 27.23
N PRO A 118 1.75 -1.36 28.40
CA PRO A 118 2.79 -0.84 29.28
C PRO A 118 3.88 -1.87 29.65
N ASP A 119 3.47 -3.10 29.96
CA ASP A 119 4.37 -4.17 30.42
C ASP A 119 4.99 -5.00 29.27
N SER A 120 4.61 -4.73 28.02
CA SER A 120 5.09 -5.48 26.85
C SER A 120 5.10 -4.63 25.60
N GLN A 121 5.76 -3.48 25.66
CA GLN A 121 5.73 -2.47 24.59
C GLN A 121 6.22 -3.02 23.25
N TYR A 122 7.43 -3.62 23.19
CA TYR A 122 7.93 -4.19 21.93
C TYR A 122 7.11 -5.40 21.43
N PRO A 123 6.76 -6.42 22.27
CA PRO A 123 5.89 -7.51 21.82
C PRO A 123 4.50 -7.08 21.37
N SER A 124 3.92 -6.05 21.99
CA SER A 124 2.63 -5.49 21.56
C SER A 124 2.76 -4.73 20.24
N TRP A 125 3.80 -3.92 20.08
CA TRP A 125 4.12 -3.28 18.79
C TRP A 125 4.33 -4.32 17.68
N ARG A 126 5.09 -5.38 17.95
CA ARG A 126 5.37 -6.44 16.97
C ARG A 126 4.08 -7.08 16.43
N ARG A 127 3.12 -7.33 17.32
CA ARG A 127 1.79 -7.84 16.92
C ARG A 127 1.03 -6.87 16.03
N LEU A 128 1.10 -5.56 16.30
CA LEU A 128 0.51 -4.54 15.41
C LEU A 128 1.18 -4.54 14.03
N ALA A 129 2.51 -4.66 13.99
CA ALA A 129 3.25 -4.72 12.73
C ALA A 129 2.90 -5.98 11.91
N ASP A 130 2.76 -7.13 12.57
CA ASP A 130 2.36 -8.38 11.93
C ASP A 130 0.91 -8.31 11.40
N ASP A 131 -0.05 -7.75 12.16
CA ASP A 131 -1.43 -7.53 11.70
C ASP A 131 -1.49 -6.55 10.52
N THR A 132 -0.75 -5.44 10.59
CA THR A 132 -0.61 -4.48 9.49
C THR A 132 -0.08 -5.16 8.23
N THR A 133 0.91 -6.04 8.37
CA THR A 133 1.47 -6.82 7.26
C THR A 133 0.42 -7.77 6.66
N VAL A 134 -0.40 -8.41 7.48
CA VAL A 134 -1.50 -9.28 7.00
C VAL A 134 -2.53 -8.47 6.21
N LYS A 135 -2.94 -7.29 6.70
CA LYS A 135 -3.88 -6.40 6.00
C LYS A 135 -3.31 -5.91 4.68
N ALA A 136 -2.04 -5.50 4.66
CA ALA A 136 -1.35 -5.11 3.43
C ALA A 136 -1.32 -6.26 2.41
N ARG A 137 -1.01 -7.49 2.85
CA ARG A 137 -1.01 -8.67 1.98
C ARG A 137 -2.40 -8.96 1.40
N HIS A 138 -3.45 -8.82 2.19
CA HIS A 138 -4.83 -9.02 1.73
C HIS A 138 -5.18 -8.00 0.63
N LEU A 139 -5.00 -6.70 0.92
CA LEU A 139 -5.28 -5.62 -0.02
C LEU A 139 -4.50 -5.78 -1.34
N LEU A 140 -3.18 -6.00 -1.26
CA LEU A 140 -2.33 -6.18 -2.44
C LEU A 140 -2.73 -7.43 -3.25
N LYS A 141 -3.22 -8.48 -2.59
CA LYS A 141 -3.71 -9.69 -3.24
C LYS A 141 -5.02 -9.42 -3.96
N GLU A 142 -5.96 -8.69 -3.36
CA GLU A 142 -7.21 -8.31 -4.00
C GLU A 142 -6.96 -7.45 -5.25
N GLU A 143 -6.10 -6.44 -5.15
CA GLU A 143 -5.71 -5.60 -6.29
C GLU A 143 -5.05 -6.40 -7.42
N TRP A 144 -4.24 -7.41 -7.07
CA TRP A 144 -3.66 -8.33 -8.05
C TRP A 144 -4.71 -9.20 -8.73
N GLU A 145 -5.69 -9.71 -7.99
CA GLU A 145 -6.79 -10.50 -8.58
C GLU A 145 -7.66 -9.66 -9.51
N VAL A 146 -7.90 -8.38 -9.18
CA VAL A 146 -8.59 -7.42 -10.05
C VAL A 146 -7.79 -7.15 -11.32
N THR A 147 -6.46 -7.02 -11.20
CA THR A 147 -5.57 -6.79 -12.34
C THR A 147 -5.60 -7.96 -13.33
N LYS A 148 -5.57 -9.20 -12.83
CA LYS A 148 -5.66 -10.41 -13.68
C LYS A 148 -7.04 -10.61 -14.31
N ASN A 149 -8.11 -10.27 -13.58
CA ASN A 149 -9.48 -10.48 -14.04
C ASN A 149 -10.33 -9.21 -13.81
N PRO A 150 -10.31 -8.26 -14.75
CA PRO A 150 -11.04 -7.00 -14.62
C PRO A 150 -12.55 -7.18 -14.46
N PHE A 151 -13.11 -8.25 -15.01
CA PHE A 151 -14.55 -8.55 -14.94
C PHE A 151 -15.00 -9.11 -13.58
N ARG A 152 -14.05 -9.48 -12.70
CA ARG A 152 -14.36 -9.97 -11.35
C ARG A 152 -14.88 -8.85 -10.44
N SER A 153 -14.43 -7.60 -10.61
CA SER A 153 -14.91 -6.47 -9.81
C SER A 153 -16.35 -6.08 -10.17
N ALA A 154 -16.73 -6.21 -11.45
CA ALA A 154 -18.11 -5.97 -11.91
C ALA A 154 -19.14 -6.88 -11.22
N ARG A 155 -18.73 -8.12 -10.85
CA ARG A 155 -19.59 -9.04 -10.09
C ARG A 155 -19.75 -8.66 -8.61
N LYS A 156 -18.75 -8.03 -7.98
CA LYS A 156 -18.88 -7.50 -6.59
C LYS A 156 -19.86 -6.32 -6.53
N PHE A 157 -19.98 -5.51 -7.59
CA PHE A 157 -20.92 -4.38 -7.66
C PHE A 157 -22.36 -4.77 -8.03
N GLY A 158 -22.57 -5.86 -8.76
CA GLY A 158 -23.91 -6.34 -9.13
C GLY A 158 -24.72 -7.01 -8.00
N PHE A 159 -24.15 -7.19 -6.81
CA PHE A 159 -24.77 -7.84 -5.64
C PHE A 159 -25.03 -6.88 -4.47
N ARG A 160 -24.91 -5.56 -4.68
CA ARG A 160 -25.27 -4.51 -3.71
C ARG A 160 -26.43 -3.62 -4.20
N GLY A 161 -27.28 -4.16 -5.07
CA GLY A 161 -28.55 -3.55 -5.47
C GLY A 161 -29.70 -4.02 -4.60
#